data_AF-A0A661DUM3-F1
#
_entry.id   AF-A0A661DUM3-F1
#
_cell.length_a   1.000
_cell.length_b   1.000
_cell.length_c   1.000
_cell.angle_alpha   90.00
_cell.angle_beta   90.00
_cell.angle_gamma   90.00
#
_symmetry.space_group_name_H-M   'P 1'
#
loop_
_entity.id
_entity.type
_entity.pdbx_description
1 polymer ?
#
loop_
_entity_poly.entity_id
_entity_poly.type
_entity_poly.pdbx_seq_one_letter_code
_entity_poly.pdbx_strand_id
1 'polypeptide(L)'
;MEKWQDELPDDLKANVNLSKYDSMEAALRGGIEAQSRIGRSIVVPNDDSDADEMKQYYDRLQQTANGKLVMHPDSAEGDHSAEFWSQLGVPEESKGYHTPEDMTMQNEVVESVRDMAKKAGLTDKQFQAQIAILNEQSVEQAAQFEQLRADDAAIVTSKFGLAEPARKTAIEALVSKFADPDHPLGELNAAAYLMLNNIVEAFTGKGPQVFNQPSGDTAMSPDEIDDEIAKIDKTLMKDGYGEGHKRLIRKKVKLLEMRQ
;
A
#
# COMPACT_ATOMS: atom_id res chain seq x y z
N MET A 1 46.90 -2.58 -68.69
CA MET A 1 46.57 -3.44 -67.54
C MET A 1 45.80 -4.61 -68.08
N GLU A 2 46.36 -5.81 -67.99
CA GLU A 2 45.64 -7.05 -68.30
C GLU A 2 44.40 -7.12 -67.42
N LYS A 3 43.24 -7.39 -68.02
CA LYS A 3 42.03 -7.63 -67.26
C LYS A 3 42.08 -9.09 -66.81
N TRP A 4 42.01 -9.32 -65.52
CA TRP A 4 41.97 -10.67 -64.94
C TRP A 4 40.86 -11.56 -65.53
N GLN A 5 39.84 -10.95 -66.12
CA GLN A 5 38.73 -11.61 -66.84
C GLN A 5 39.20 -12.37 -68.09
N ASP A 6 40.32 -11.98 -68.71
CA ASP A 6 40.82 -12.61 -69.93
C ASP A 6 41.37 -14.03 -69.68
N GLU A 7 41.73 -14.34 -68.43
CA GLU A 7 42.23 -15.64 -67.98
C GLU A 7 41.11 -16.65 -67.65
N LEU A 8 39.85 -16.21 -67.59
CA LEU A 8 38.72 -17.08 -67.29
C LEU A 8 38.31 -17.95 -68.50
N PRO A 9 37.62 -19.07 -68.29
CA PRO A 9 36.88 -19.78 -69.33
C PRO A 9 35.87 -18.86 -70.08
N ASP A 10 35.67 -19.08 -71.39
CA ASP A 10 34.85 -18.21 -72.26
C ASP A 10 33.38 -18.08 -71.80
N ASP A 11 32.85 -19.11 -71.13
CA ASP A 11 31.52 -19.10 -70.51
C ASP A 11 31.42 -18.12 -69.32
N LEU A 12 32.50 -17.97 -68.55
CA LEU A 12 32.56 -17.02 -67.44
C LEU A 12 32.88 -15.59 -67.92
N LYS A 13 33.62 -15.42 -69.03
CA LYS A 13 33.88 -14.10 -69.63
C LYS A 13 32.60 -13.36 -70.02
N ALA A 14 31.57 -14.10 -70.44
CA ALA A 14 30.28 -13.53 -70.82
C ALA A 14 29.39 -13.14 -69.61
N ASN A 15 29.78 -13.46 -68.37
CA ASN A 15 28.95 -13.20 -67.19
C ASN A 15 28.97 -11.71 -66.81
N VAL A 16 27.84 -11.03 -67.01
CA VAL A 16 27.65 -9.60 -66.72
C VAL A 16 27.97 -9.26 -65.26
N ASN A 17 27.79 -10.17 -64.30
CA ASN A 17 28.10 -9.89 -62.90
C ASN A 17 29.61 -9.85 -62.63
N LEU A 18 30.44 -10.61 -63.35
CA LEU A 18 31.90 -10.57 -63.18
C LEU A 18 32.53 -9.29 -63.75
N SER A 19 31.85 -8.64 -64.71
CA SER A 19 32.29 -7.36 -65.28
C SER A 19 32.24 -6.17 -64.30
N LYS A 20 31.51 -6.32 -63.18
CA LYS A 20 31.32 -5.29 -62.15
C LYS A 20 32.46 -5.20 -61.13
N TYR A 21 33.43 -6.13 -61.18
CA TYR A 21 34.53 -6.18 -60.22
C TYR A 21 35.86 -5.81 -60.87
N ASP A 22 36.59 -4.88 -60.25
CA ASP A 22 37.87 -4.38 -60.76
C ASP A 22 39.02 -5.40 -60.64
N SER A 23 38.87 -6.40 -59.77
CA SER A 23 39.88 -7.45 -59.53
C SER A 23 39.27 -8.81 -59.22
N MET A 24 40.04 -9.88 -59.45
CA MET A 24 39.66 -11.26 -59.11
C MET A 24 39.35 -11.42 -57.61
N GLU A 25 40.12 -10.75 -56.75
CA GLU A 25 39.90 -10.81 -55.31
C GLU A 25 38.58 -10.14 -54.89
N ALA A 26 38.20 -9.04 -55.54
CA ALA A 26 36.90 -8.40 -55.33
C ALA A 26 35.74 -9.30 -55.80
N ALA A 27 35.90 -10.00 -56.92
CA ALA A 27 34.92 -10.96 -57.42
C ALA A 27 34.75 -12.16 -56.47
N LEU A 28 35.84 -12.71 -55.94
CA LEU A 28 35.79 -13.81 -54.97
C LEU A 28 35.13 -13.38 -53.65
N ARG A 29 35.44 -12.17 -53.15
CA ARG A 29 34.75 -11.61 -51.96
C ARG A 29 33.27 -11.41 -52.22
N GLY A 30 32.89 -10.89 -53.39
CA GLY A 30 31.50 -10.77 -53.82
C GLY A 30 30.78 -12.12 -53.91
N GLY A 31 31.48 -13.16 -54.38
CA GLY A 31 30.98 -14.54 -54.41
C GLY A 31 30.73 -15.11 -53.01
N ILE A 32 31.67 -14.91 -52.07
CA ILE A 32 31.51 -15.31 -50.66
C ILE A 32 30.32 -14.59 -50.03
N GLU A 33 30.17 -13.30 -50.27
CA GLU A 33 29.05 -12.52 -49.75
C GLU A 33 27.71 -12.99 -50.37
N ALA A 34 27.65 -13.20 -51.68
CA ALA A 34 26.47 -13.73 -52.36
C ALA A 34 26.10 -15.13 -51.83
N GLN A 35 27.08 -16.02 -51.66
CA GLN A 35 26.87 -17.35 -51.09
C GLN A 35 26.39 -17.29 -49.64
N SER A 36 26.90 -16.33 -48.85
CA SER A 36 26.43 -16.09 -47.48
C SER A 36 24.97 -15.61 -47.43
N ARG A 37 24.50 -14.92 -48.48
CA ARG A 37 23.10 -14.50 -48.63
C ARG A 37 22.21 -15.63 -49.13
N ILE A 38 22.71 -16.49 -50.02
CA ILE A 38 21.99 -17.66 -50.56
C ILE A 38 21.62 -18.69 -49.47
N GLY A 39 22.31 -18.69 -48.32
CA GLY A 39 21.99 -19.55 -47.18
C GLY A 39 21.07 -18.93 -46.11
N ARG A 40 20.73 -17.63 -46.20
CA ARG A 40 19.86 -16.98 -45.21
C ARG A 40 18.41 -17.16 -45.65
N SER A 41 17.69 -18.07 -44.98
CA SER A 41 16.25 -18.34 -45.20
C SER A 41 15.35 -17.10 -45.00
N ILE A 42 15.87 -16.09 -44.29
CA ILE A 42 15.12 -14.91 -43.87
C ILE A 42 15.76 -13.65 -44.47
N VAL A 43 15.03 -12.99 -45.38
CA VAL A 43 15.39 -11.66 -45.92
C VAL A 43 14.88 -10.62 -44.92
N VAL A 44 15.76 -9.77 -44.41
CA VAL A 44 15.39 -8.68 -43.49
C VAL A 44 14.76 -7.56 -44.32
N PRO A 45 13.50 -7.17 -44.06
CA PRO A 45 12.85 -6.05 -44.73
C PRO A 45 13.60 -4.73 -44.47
N ASN A 46 13.48 -3.78 -45.40
CA ASN A 46 13.97 -2.41 -45.27
C ASN A 46 12.83 -1.45 -44.90
N ASP A 47 13.16 -0.19 -44.61
CA ASP A 47 12.16 0.84 -44.22
C ASP A 47 11.10 1.12 -45.31
N ASP A 48 11.41 0.74 -46.56
CA ASP A 48 10.50 0.87 -47.72
C ASP A 48 9.67 -0.40 -47.97
N SER A 49 9.85 -1.46 -47.18
CA SER A 49 9.12 -2.72 -47.34
C SER A 49 7.65 -2.52 -46.96
N ASP A 50 6.76 -3.20 -47.67
CA ASP A 50 5.34 -3.13 -47.36
C ASP A 50 4.96 -3.96 -46.12
N ALA A 51 3.74 -3.78 -45.63
CA ALA A 51 3.25 -4.48 -44.45
C ALA A 51 3.19 -6.01 -44.63
N ASP A 52 3.00 -6.49 -45.88
CA ASP A 52 2.93 -7.91 -46.18
C ASP A 52 4.33 -8.56 -46.15
N GLU A 53 5.36 -7.85 -46.63
CA GLU A 53 6.77 -8.28 -46.53
C GLU A 53 7.24 -8.36 -45.08
N MET A 54 6.87 -7.37 -44.26
CA MET A 54 7.13 -7.38 -42.82
C MET A 54 6.45 -8.57 -42.14
N LYS A 55 5.18 -8.84 -42.47
CA LYS A 55 4.43 -9.99 -41.92
C LYS A 55 5.10 -11.31 -42.28
N GLN A 56 5.47 -11.51 -43.55
CA GLN A 56 6.17 -12.74 -43.99
C GLN A 56 7.53 -12.93 -43.31
N TYR A 57 8.25 -11.84 -43.04
CA TYR A 57 9.49 -11.88 -42.28
C TYR A 57 9.26 -12.40 -40.87
N TYR A 58 8.28 -11.85 -40.15
CA TYR A 58 7.93 -12.30 -38.80
C TYR A 58 7.46 -13.76 -38.77
N ASP A 59 6.64 -14.18 -39.73
CA ASP A 59 6.16 -15.57 -39.84
C ASP A 59 7.34 -16.55 -40.03
N ARG A 60 8.27 -16.24 -40.93
CA ARG A 60 9.48 -17.09 -41.14
C ARG A 60 10.40 -17.07 -39.92
N LEU A 61 10.51 -15.95 -39.24
CA LEU A 61 11.32 -15.80 -38.03
C LEU A 61 10.76 -16.66 -36.90
N GLN A 62 9.43 -16.65 -36.70
CA GLN A 62 8.76 -17.52 -35.72
C GLN A 62 8.93 -19.01 -36.06
N GLN A 63 8.75 -19.39 -37.33
CA GLN A 63 8.96 -20.76 -37.79
C GLN A 63 10.41 -21.23 -37.56
N THR A 64 11.39 -20.41 -37.94
CA THR A 64 12.81 -20.75 -37.80
C THR A 64 13.25 -20.83 -36.34
N ALA A 65 12.66 -20.00 -35.47
CA ALA A 65 12.93 -20.01 -34.04
C ALA A 65 12.19 -21.11 -33.27
N ASN A 66 11.45 -22.00 -33.94
CA ASN A 66 10.61 -23.03 -33.33
C ASN A 66 9.66 -22.45 -32.26
N GLY A 67 9.08 -21.28 -32.52
CA GLY A 67 8.15 -20.61 -31.59
C GLY A 67 8.79 -19.99 -30.34
N LYS A 68 10.12 -19.93 -30.25
CA LYS A 68 10.81 -19.26 -29.12
C LYS A 68 10.80 -17.74 -29.19
N LEU A 69 10.54 -17.18 -30.37
CA LEU A 69 10.40 -15.74 -30.57
C LEU A 69 8.92 -15.41 -30.59
N VAL A 70 8.49 -14.57 -29.67
CA VAL A 70 7.14 -14.02 -29.64
C VAL A 70 7.22 -12.57 -30.08
N MET A 71 6.25 -12.13 -30.88
CA MET A 71 6.22 -10.74 -31.33
C MET A 71 5.95 -9.84 -30.12
N HIS A 72 6.62 -8.69 -30.07
CA HIS A 72 6.41 -7.75 -28.98
C HIS A 72 4.95 -7.26 -29.01
N PRO A 73 4.25 -7.17 -27.87
CA PRO A 73 2.83 -6.79 -27.83
C PRO A 73 2.57 -5.41 -28.46
N ASP A 74 3.51 -4.46 -28.32
CA ASP A 74 3.38 -3.13 -28.95
C ASP A 74 3.36 -3.16 -30.48
N SER A 75 3.84 -4.24 -31.10
CA SER A 75 3.84 -4.43 -32.55
C SER A 75 2.69 -5.32 -33.02
N ALA A 76 1.89 -5.85 -32.10
CA ALA A 76 0.80 -6.78 -32.37
C ALA A 76 -0.54 -6.03 -32.35
N GLU A 77 -1.09 -5.75 -33.53
CA GLU A 77 -2.47 -5.26 -33.63
C GLU A 77 -3.47 -6.41 -33.36
N GLY A 78 -4.51 -6.13 -32.55
CA GLY A 78 -5.63 -7.04 -32.35
C GLY A 78 -5.37 -8.25 -31.43
N ASP A 79 -5.89 -9.40 -31.84
CA ASP A 79 -6.03 -10.63 -31.04
C ASP A 79 -4.69 -11.23 -30.54
N HIS A 80 -3.58 -10.93 -31.22
CA HIS A 80 -2.25 -11.42 -30.86
C HIS A 80 -1.74 -10.87 -29.51
N SER A 81 -2.20 -9.69 -29.11
CA SER A 81 -1.85 -9.12 -27.80
C SER A 81 -2.44 -9.96 -26.67
N ALA A 82 -3.68 -10.43 -26.80
CA ALA A 82 -4.34 -11.27 -25.81
C ALA A 82 -3.66 -12.64 -25.66
N GLU A 83 -3.25 -13.25 -26.77
CA GLU A 83 -2.49 -14.51 -26.77
C GLU A 83 -1.14 -14.35 -26.06
N PHE A 84 -0.41 -13.25 -26.31
CA PHE A 84 0.85 -12.97 -25.64
C PHE A 84 0.68 -12.86 -24.12
N TRP A 85 -0.31 -12.09 -23.65
CA TRP A 85 -0.58 -11.95 -22.22
C TRP A 85 -1.07 -13.26 -21.58
N SER A 86 -1.86 -14.05 -22.31
CA SER A 86 -2.28 -15.39 -21.87
C SER A 86 -1.09 -16.33 -21.69
N GLN A 87 -0.12 -16.31 -22.62
CA GLN A 87 1.14 -17.07 -22.50
C GLN A 87 2.00 -16.64 -21.31
N LEU A 88 1.94 -15.36 -20.93
CA LEU A 88 2.60 -14.85 -19.72
C LEU A 88 1.86 -15.24 -18.42
N GLY A 89 0.67 -15.84 -18.51
CA GLY A 89 -0.12 -16.26 -17.37
C GLY A 89 -1.03 -15.16 -16.81
N VAL A 90 -1.46 -14.23 -17.67
CA VAL A 90 -2.56 -13.31 -17.37
C VAL A 90 -3.89 -14.03 -17.62
N PRO A 91 -4.76 -14.23 -16.60
CA PRO A 91 -6.05 -14.87 -16.78
C PRO A 91 -6.97 -14.13 -17.74
N GLU A 92 -7.82 -14.85 -18.48
CA GLU A 92 -8.82 -14.24 -19.39
C GLU A 92 -9.88 -13.43 -18.63
N GLU A 93 -10.29 -13.91 -17.47
CA GLU A 93 -11.27 -13.26 -16.59
C GLU A 93 -10.66 -12.91 -15.23
N SER A 94 -11.15 -11.85 -14.57
CA SER A 94 -10.74 -11.46 -13.21
C SER A 94 -10.86 -12.61 -12.19
N LYS A 95 -11.79 -13.55 -12.40
CA LYS A 95 -11.98 -14.70 -11.50
C LYS A 95 -10.90 -15.78 -11.63
N GLY A 96 -10.08 -15.74 -12.67
CA GLY A 96 -8.99 -16.69 -12.87
C GLY A 96 -7.76 -16.44 -12.00
N TYR A 97 -7.73 -15.34 -11.24
CA TYR A 97 -6.64 -15.03 -10.31
C TYR A 97 -6.79 -15.80 -8.99
N HIS A 98 -5.75 -16.55 -8.63
CA HIS A 98 -5.71 -17.34 -7.40
C HIS A 98 -5.26 -16.49 -6.22
N THR A 99 -5.96 -16.64 -5.10
CA THR A 99 -5.62 -16.00 -3.84
C THR A 99 -4.89 -16.99 -2.92
N PRO A 100 -3.89 -16.55 -2.15
CA PRO A 100 -3.30 -17.36 -1.08
C PRO A 100 -4.36 -17.85 -0.08
N GLU A 101 -4.21 -19.07 0.43
CA GLU A 101 -5.19 -19.69 1.34
C GLU A 101 -5.30 -18.97 2.70
N ASP A 102 -4.23 -18.33 3.16
CA ASP A 102 -4.14 -17.70 4.49
C ASP A 102 -4.57 -16.22 4.51
N MET A 103 -5.39 -15.79 3.56
CA MET A 103 -5.82 -14.38 3.48
C MET A 103 -6.92 -14.04 4.48
N THR A 104 -6.75 -12.91 5.16
CA THR A 104 -7.74 -12.36 6.11
C THR A 104 -8.52 -11.16 5.56
N MET A 105 -8.15 -10.67 4.37
CA MET A 105 -8.83 -9.53 3.74
C MET A 105 -10.25 -9.87 3.31
N GLN A 106 -11.13 -8.86 3.32
CA GLN A 106 -12.52 -8.98 2.89
C GLN A 106 -12.61 -9.29 1.39
N ASN A 107 -13.56 -10.16 1.01
CA ASN A 107 -13.75 -10.60 -0.38
C ASN A 107 -13.95 -9.43 -1.36
N GLU A 108 -14.62 -8.36 -0.94
CA GLU A 108 -14.87 -7.16 -1.77
C GLU A 108 -13.57 -6.47 -2.19
N VAL A 109 -12.59 -6.39 -1.28
CA VAL A 109 -11.26 -5.84 -1.59
C VAL A 109 -10.53 -6.76 -2.56
N VAL A 110 -10.61 -8.08 -2.36
CA VAL A 110 -10.01 -9.07 -3.25
C VAL A 110 -10.56 -8.97 -4.66
N GLU A 111 -11.88 -8.89 -4.81
CA GLU A 111 -12.53 -8.72 -6.11
C GLU A 111 -12.10 -7.42 -6.80
N SER A 112 -12.03 -6.31 -6.06
CA SER A 112 -11.53 -5.04 -6.59
C SER A 112 -10.06 -5.13 -7.05
N VAL A 113 -9.19 -5.86 -6.33
CA VAL A 113 -7.79 -6.03 -6.71
C VAL A 113 -7.66 -6.96 -7.93
N ARG A 114 -8.53 -7.98 -8.07
CA ARG A 114 -8.58 -8.84 -9.26
C ARG A 114 -8.95 -8.05 -10.51
N ASP A 115 -9.94 -7.16 -10.42
CA ASP A 115 -10.32 -6.31 -11.55
C ASP A 115 -9.22 -5.32 -11.93
N MET A 116 -8.53 -4.76 -10.92
CA MET A 116 -7.36 -3.92 -11.15
C MET A 116 -6.21 -4.70 -11.81
N ALA A 117 -5.96 -5.92 -11.36
CA ALA A 117 -4.93 -6.79 -11.91
C ALA A 117 -5.20 -7.16 -13.37
N LYS A 118 -6.46 -7.47 -13.70
CA LYS A 118 -6.88 -7.73 -15.08
C LYS A 118 -6.67 -6.51 -15.97
N LYS A 119 -7.09 -5.33 -15.50
CA LYS A 119 -6.92 -4.05 -16.23
C LYS A 119 -5.44 -3.69 -16.42
N ALA A 120 -4.59 -4.03 -15.47
CA ALA A 120 -3.15 -3.77 -15.49
C ALA A 120 -2.35 -4.86 -16.24
N GLY A 121 -2.98 -5.96 -16.68
CA GLY A 121 -2.29 -7.07 -17.33
C GLY A 121 -1.31 -7.81 -16.41
N LEU A 122 -1.60 -7.88 -15.11
CA LEU A 122 -0.75 -8.60 -14.16
C LEU A 122 -0.88 -10.12 -14.36
N THR A 123 0.24 -10.82 -14.27
CA THR A 123 0.25 -12.29 -14.24
C THR A 123 -0.27 -12.81 -12.90
N ASP A 124 -0.76 -14.06 -12.86
CA ASP A 124 -1.26 -14.66 -11.61
C ASP A 124 -0.21 -14.66 -10.48
N LYS A 125 1.07 -14.88 -10.81
CA LYS A 125 2.18 -14.82 -9.84
C LYS A 125 2.39 -13.42 -9.28
N GLN A 126 2.30 -12.39 -10.12
CA GLN A 126 2.42 -11.00 -9.68
C GLN A 126 1.24 -10.60 -8.81
N PHE A 127 0.02 -11.02 -9.17
CA PHE A 127 -1.18 -10.81 -8.37
C PHE A 127 -1.04 -11.46 -6.98
N GLN A 128 -0.63 -12.73 -6.91
CA GLN A 128 -0.41 -13.44 -5.64
C GLN A 128 0.62 -12.73 -4.76
N ALA A 129 1.73 -12.29 -5.33
CA ALA A 129 2.76 -11.54 -4.60
C ALA A 129 2.23 -10.20 -4.07
N GLN A 130 1.50 -9.45 -4.92
CA GLN A 130 0.93 -8.16 -4.53
C GLN A 130 -0.11 -8.31 -3.42
N ILE A 131 -0.98 -9.32 -3.51
CA ILE A 131 -2.03 -9.53 -2.52
C ILE A 131 -1.49 -10.07 -1.20
N ALA A 132 -0.40 -10.85 -1.23
CA ALA A 132 0.31 -11.26 -0.03
C ALA A 132 0.88 -10.04 0.73
N ILE A 133 1.51 -9.09 0.01
CA ILE A 133 2.02 -7.84 0.61
C ILE A 133 0.88 -7.00 1.20
N LEU A 134 -0.24 -6.87 0.47
CA LEU A 134 -1.40 -6.14 0.97
C LEU A 134 -2.01 -6.80 2.22
N ASN A 135 -2.07 -8.14 2.25
CA ASN A 135 -2.55 -8.88 3.43
C ASN A 135 -1.63 -8.66 4.63
N GLU A 136 -0.30 -8.74 4.43
CA GLU A 136 0.69 -8.48 5.48
C GLU A 136 0.55 -7.05 6.04
N GLN A 137 0.44 -6.05 5.15
CA GLN A 137 0.20 -4.66 5.55
C GLN A 137 -1.12 -4.48 6.29
N SER A 138 -2.19 -5.16 5.87
CA SER A 138 -3.48 -5.11 6.55
C SER A 138 -3.40 -5.70 7.96
N VAL A 139 -2.68 -6.80 8.13
CA VAL A 139 -2.47 -7.43 9.46
C VAL A 139 -1.62 -6.53 10.34
N GLU A 140 -0.54 -5.95 9.80
CA GLU A 140 0.30 -5.00 10.55
C GLU A 140 -0.48 -3.76 10.96
N GLN A 141 -1.28 -3.18 10.06
CA GLN A 141 -2.13 -2.03 10.37
C GLN A 141 -3.16 -2.36 11.45
N ALA A 142 -3.79 -3.54 11.39
CA ALA A 142 -4.73 -3.98 12.42
C ALA A 142 -4.02 -4.11 13.79
N ALA A 143 -2.82 -4.69 13.83
CA ALA A 143 -2.02 -4.81 15.05
C ALA A 143 -1.60 -3.43 15.59
N GLN A 144 -1.19 -2.51 14.72
CA GLN A 144 -0.86 -1.13 15.09
C GLN A 144 -2.09 -0.40 15.66
N PHE A 145 -3.27 -0.59 15.07
CA PHE A 145 -4.50 0.02 15.55
C PHE A 145 -4.91 -0.53 16.93
N GLU A 146 -4.83 -1.85 17.14
CA GLU A 146 -5.02 -2.48 18.44
C GLU A 146 -4.05 -1.94 19.49
N GLN A 147 -2.76 -1.79 19.14
CA GLN A 147 -1.76 -1.21 20.04
C GLN A 147 -2.10 0.24 20.40
N LEU A 148 -2.47 1.07 19.41
CA LEU A 148 -2.89 2.45 19.66
C LEU A 148 -4.12 2.53 20.57
N ARG A 149 -5.10 1.63 20.39
CA ARG A 149 -6.27 1.54 21.29
C ARG A 149 -5.87 1.16 22.72
N ALA A 150 -4.94 0.23 22.87
CA ALA A 150 -4.43 -0.18 24.18
C ALA A 150 -3.67 0.97 24.86
N ASP A 151 -2.82 1.69 24.12
CA ASP A 151 -2.07 2.84 24.61
C ASP A 151 -3.02 3.98 25.02
N ASP A 152 -4.04 4.27 24.20
CA ASP A 152 -5.07 5.26 24.52
C ASP A 152 -5.84 4.87 25.79
N ALA A 153 -6.25 3.60 25.92
CA ALA A 153 -6.92 3.11 27.12
C ALA A 153 -6.04 3.28 28.36
N ALA A 154 -4.74 2.96 28.26
CA ALA A 154 -3.79 3.13 29.35
C ALA A 154 -3.62 4.60 29.76
N ILE A 155 -3.62 5.54 28.82
CA ILE A 155 -3.59 6.98 29.10
C ILE A 155 -4.85 7.40 29.87
N VAL A 156 -6.03 6.96 29.41
CA VAL A 156 -7.31 7.29 30.07
C VAL A 156 -7.33 6.72 31.49
N THR A 157 -6.94 5.46 31.68
CA THR A 157 -6.86 4.84 33.01
C THR A 157 -5.85 5.54 33.90
N SER A 158 -4.68 5.90 33.38
CA SER A 158 -3.67 6.64 34.14
C SER A 158 -4.17 8.02 34.59
N LYS A 159 -4.90 8.73 33.72
CA LYS A 159 -5.37 10.10 34.00
C LYS A 159 -6.62 10.14 34.86
N PHE A 160 -7.56 9.22 34.66
CA PHE A 160 -8.80 9.20 35.43
C PHE A 160 -8.68 8.41 36.73
N GLY A 161 -7.76 7.43 36.80
CA GLY A 161 -7.57 6.58 37.98
C GLY A 161 -8.88 5.89 38.40
N LEU A 162 -9.16 5.90 39.71
CA LEU A 162 -10.38 5.30 40.27
C LEU A 162 -11.68 5.98 39.80
N ALA A 163 -11.60 7.22 39.32
CA ALA A 163 -12.75 7.97 38.81
C ALA A 163 -13.11 7.60 37.37
N GLU A 164 -12.36 6.73 36.70
CA GLU A 164 -12.56 6.38 35.29
C GLU A 164 -14.00 5.99 34.94
N PRO A 165 -14.67 5.06 35.65
CA PRO A 165 -16.03 4.65 35.28
C PRO A 165 -17.03 5.80 35.39
N ALA A 166 -16.91 6.64 36.43
CA ALA A 166 -17.79 7.78 36.65
C ALA A 166 -17.58 8.87 35.59
N ARG A 167 -16.33 9.16 35.24
CA ARG A 167 -15.97 10.13 34.19
C ARG A 167 -16.42 9.65 32.81
N LYS A 168 -16.20 8.37 32.47
CA LYS A 168 -16.69 7.78 31.22
C LYS A 168 -18.21 7.87 31.13
N THR A 169 -18.95 7.54 32.20
CA THR A 169 -20.42 7.67 32.25
C THR A 169 -20.87 9.13 32.01
N ALA A 170 -20.19 10.10 32.61
CA ALA A 170 -20.52 11.51 32.43
C ALA A 170 -20.23 12.00 30.99
N ILE A 171 -19.12 11.54 30.39
CA ILE A 171 -18.76 11.82 29.01
C ILE A 171 -19.77 11.17 28.05
N GLU A 172 -20.15 9.92 28.27
CA GLU A 172 -21.17 9.22 27.47
C GLU A 172 -22.52 9.93 27.53
N ALA A 173 -22.93 10.42 28.71
CA ALA A 173 -24.15 11.21 28.86
C ALA A 173 -24.06 12.55 28.11
N LEU A 174 -22.89 13.20 28.11
CA LEU A 174 -22.64 14.41 27.33
C LEU A 174 -22.73 14.10 25.82
N VAL A 175 -22.02 13.07 25.35
CA VAL A 175 -22.01 12.65 23.95
C VAL A 175 -23.42 12.27 23.50
N SER A 176 -24.16 11.46 24.25
CA SER A 176 -25.53 11.08 23.90
C SER A 176 -26.48 12.27 23.78
N LYS A 177 -26.25 13.34 24.54
CA LYS A 177 -27.09 14.55 24.51
C LYS A 177 -26.77 15.47 23.34
N PHE A 178 -25.50 15.51 22.90
CA PHE A 178 -25.00 16.48 21.92
C PHE A 178 -24.57 15.87 20.58
N ALA A 179 -24.50 14.53 20.48
CA ALA A 179 -24.19 13.85 19.24
C ALA A 179 -25.32 14.07 18.23
N ASP A 180 -24.93 14.36 17.00
CA ASP A 180 -25.84 14.43 15.86
C ASP A 180 -26.26 12.99 15.48
N PRO A 181 -27.58 12.67 15.46
CA PRO A 181 -28.06 11.35 15.03
C PRO A 181 -27.60 10.96 13.63
N ASP A 182 -27.38 11.92 12.75
CA ASP A 182 -26.94 11.68 11.37
C ASP A 182 -25.42 11.47 11.28
N HIS A 183 -24.67 11.85 12.32
CA HIS A 183 -23.22 11.77 12.38
C HIS A 183 -22.75 11.30 13.77
N PRO A 184 -22.98 10.02 14.13
CA PRO A 184 -22.55 9.50 15.42
C PRO A 184 -21.03 9.60 15.57
N LEU A 185 -20.57 9.98 16.76
CA LEU A 185 -19.15 9.93 17.07
C LEU A 185 -18.69 8.47 17.05
N GLY A 186 -17.57 8.20 16.37
CA GLY A 186 -16.89 6.92 16.44
C GLY A 186 -16.30 6.67 17.83
N GLU A 187 -15.49 5.61 17.94
CA GLU A 187 -14.76 5.33 19.17
C GLU A 187 -13.85 6.52 19.54
N LEU A 188 -13.97 6.97 20.79
CA LEU A 188 -13.21 8.11 21.29
C LEU A 188 -11.78 7.67 21.63
N ASN A 189 -10.79 8.40 21.12
CA ASN A 189 -9.40 8.25 21.53
C ASN A 189 -9.12 8.94 22.88
N ALA A 190 -7.94 8.73 23.46
CA ALA A 190 -7.59 9.30 24.76
C ALA A 190 -7.70 10.83 24.81
N ALA A 191 -7.25 11.52 23.74
CA ALA A 191 -7.32 12.97 23.64
C ALA A 191 -8.78 13.48 23.68
N ALA A 192 -9.69 12.80 22.99
CA ALA A 192 -11.11 13.11 23.00
C ALA A 192 -11.72 12.90 24.40
N TYR A 193 -11.38 11.80 25.09
CA TYR A 193 -11.81 11.59 26.48
C TYR A 193 -11.34 12.71 27.42
N LEU A 194 -10.08 13.13 27.33
CA LEU A 194 -9.55 14.21 28.17
C LEU A 194 -10.21 15.56 27.86
N MET A 195 -10.40 15.88 26.58
CA MET A 195 -11.10 17.09 26.15
C MET A 195 -12.55 17.11 26.65
N LEU A 196 -13.28 16.01 26.43
CA LEU A 196 -14.67 15.90 26.86
C LEU A 196 -14.80 15.93 28.37
N ASN A 197 -13.86 15.35 29.11
CA ASN A 197 -13.81 15.48 30.56
C ASN A 197 -13.66 16.93 31.00
N ASN A 198 -12.77 17.71 30.38
CA ASN A 198 -12.62 19.14 30.69
C ASN A 198 -13.89 19.94 30.39
N ILE A 199 -14.63 19.56 29.34
CA ILE A 199 -15.92 20.16 29.02
C ILE A 199 -16.96 19.80 30.10
N VAL A 200 -17.05 18.52 30.48
CA VAL A 200 -17.91 18.07 31.58
C VAL A 200 -17.58 18.82 32.87
N GLU A 201 -16.29 18.96 33.22
CA GLU A 201 -15.82 19.72 34.38
C GLU A 201 -16.20 21.21 34.30
N ALA A 202 -16.12 21.83 33.12
CA ALA A 202 -16.56 23.22 32.93
C ALA A 202 -18.07 23.40 33.10
N PHE A 203 -18.88 22.41 32.69
CA PHE A 203 -20.33 22.42 32.92
C PHE A 203 -20.72 22.11 34.37
N THR A 204 -19.89 21.35 35.07
CA THR A 204 -20.14 20.92 36.46
C THR A 204 -19.49 21.86 37.50
N GLY A 205 -18.48 22.63 37.13
CA GLY A 205 -17.73 23.52 38.01
C GLY A 205 -18.13 25.00 37.88
N LYS A 206 -18.44 25.63 39.02
CA LYS A 206 -18.54 27.10 39.31
C LYS A 206 -19.33 28.01 38.34
N GLY A 207 -19.99 27.50 37.31
CA GLY A 207 -21.02 28.21 36.56
C GLY A 207 -22.34 28.26 37.34
N PRO A 208 -23.29 29.16 36.98
CA PRO A 208 -24.61 29.22 37.61
C PRO A 208 -25.26 27.82 37.56
N GLN A 209 -25.76 27.36 38.70
CA GLN A 209 -26.23 25.99 38.98
C GLN A 209 -27.45 25.54 38.14
N VAL A 210 -27.32 25.41 36.82
CA VAL A 210 -28.47 25.00 35.96
C VAL A 210 -28.50 23.50 35.64
N PHE A 211 -27.45 22.75 35.97
CA PHE A 211 -27.44 21.29 35.79
C PHE A 211 -27.58 20.57 37.13
N ASN A 212 -28.65 19.77 37.26
CA ASN A 212 -28.85 18.83 38.37
C ASN A 212 -27.71 17.81 38.39
N GLN A 213 -26.68 18.08 39.17
CA GLN A 213 -25.63 17.10 39.45
C GLN A 213 -26.22 15.94 40.27
N PRO A 214 -26.03 14.68 39.87
CA PRO A 214 -26.25 13.56 40.76
C PRO A 214 -25.32 13.72 41.96
N SER A 215 -25.88 13.75 43.17
CA SER A 215 -25.16 13.94 44.44
C SER A 215 -24.41 12.68 44.87
N GLY A 216 -23.62 12.11 43.95
CA GLY A 216 -22.78 10.95 44.20
C GLY A 216 -21.42 11.36 44.76
N ASP A 217 -20.93 10.59 45.73
CA ASP A 217 -19.59 10.68 46.30
C ASP A 217 -18.55 10.38 45.19
N THR A 218 -18.20 11.37 44.37
CA THR A 218 -17.28 11.19 43.24
C THR A 218 -15.86 11.00 43.76
N ALA A 219 -15.29 9.83 43.46
CA ALA A 219 -13.88 9.55 43.68
C ALA A 219 -13.01 10.60 42.96
N MET A 220 -11.98 11.11 43.64
CA MET A 220 -11.02 12.07 43.09
C MET A 220 -9.99 11.36 42.19
N SER A 221 -9.54 12.03 41.12
CA SER A 221 -8.42 11.53 40.31
C SER A 221 -7.09 11.65 41.07
N PRO A 222 -6.03 10.93 40.64
CA PRO A 222 -4.71 11.04 41.27
C PRO A 222 -4.16 12.47 41.31
N ASP A 223 -4.32 13.24 40.23
CA ASP A 223 -3.86 14.63 40.15
C ASP A 223 -4.67 15.54 41.10
N GLU A 224 -5.99 15.34 41.22
CA GLU A 224 -6.85 16.07 42.15
C GLU A 224 -6.51 15.75 43.61
N ILE A 225 -6.17 14.49 43.91
CA ILE A 225 -5.69 14.04 45.21
C ILE A 225 -4.38 14.78 45.56
N ASP A 226 -3.43 14.84 44.62
CA ASP A 226 -2.15 15.53 44.82
C ASP A 226 -2.34 17.05 45.02
N ASP A 227 -3.22 17.69 44.27
CA ASP A 227 -3.56 19.11 44.42
C ASP A 227 -4.21 19.42 45.77
N GLU A 228 -5.16 18.59 46.24
CA GLU A 228 -5.77 18.76 47.56
C GLU A 228 -4.78 18.48 48.69
N ILE A 229 -3.87 17.51 48.54
CA ILE A 229 -2.77 17.29 49.50
C ILE A 229 -1.87 18.53 49.56
N ALA A 230 -1.45 19.08 48.43
CA ALA A 230 -0.61 20.28 48.36
C ALA A 230 -1.28 21.50 49.02
N LYS A 231 -2.59 21.65 48.82
CA LYS A 231 -3.39 22.71 49.46
C LYS A 231 -3.52 22.50 50.97
N ILE A 232 -3.69 21.26 51.43
CA ILE A 232 -3.69 20.93 52.86
C ILE A 232 -2.32 21.29 53.46
N ASP A 233 -1.22 20.92 52.81
CA ASP A 233 0.13 21.20 53.29
C ASP A 233 0.42 22.70 53.38
N LYS A 234 0.03 23.47 52.35
CA LYS A 234 0.13 24.94 52.39
C LYS A 234 -0.65 25.56 53.54
N THR A 235 -1.83 25.01 53.85
CA THR A 235 -2.66 25.48 54.97
C THR A 235 -2.04 25.12 56.32
N LEU A 236 -1.53 23.89 56.46
CA LEU A 236 -0.82 23.44 57.66
C LEU A 236 0.43 24.27 57.95
N MET A 237 1.20 24.64 56.92
CA MET A 237 2.37 25.52 57.06
C MET A 237 1.99 26.93 57.49
N LYS A 238 0.87 27.47 56.98
CA LYS A 238 0.42 28.82 57.27
C LYS A 238 -0.16 28.95 58.68
N ASP A 239 -1.00 28.00 59.09
CA ASP A 239 -1.81 28.09 60.31
C ASP A 239 -1.16 27.38 61.52
N GLY A 240 -0.08 26.62 61.30
CA GLY A 240 0.65 25.91 62.35
C GLY A 240 -0.19 24.83 63.07
N TYR A 241 0.00 24.70 64.38
CA TYR A 241 -0.71 23.72 65.24
C TYR A 241 -2.04 24.26 65.80
N GLY A 242 -2.84 24.95 64.97
CA GLY A 242 -4.16 25.45 65.37
C GLY A 242 -5.24 24.36 65.52
N GLU A 243 -6.46 24.75 65.93
CA GLU A 243 -7.61 23.84 66.14
C GLU A 243 -7.97 22.99 64.90
N GLY A 244 -7.63 23.45 63.69
CA GLY A 244 -7.86 22.71 62.44
C GLY A 244 -6.82 21.62 62.10
N HIS A 245 -5.67 21.60 62.78
CA HIS A 245 -4.50 20.81 62.38
C HIS A 245 -4.79 19.30 62.34
N LYS A 246 -5.38 18.74 63.40
CA LYS A 246 -5.73 17.30 63.47
C LYS A 246 -6.77 16.87 62.43
N ARG A 247 -7.63 17.79 61.99
CA ARG A 247 -8.65 17.50 60.96
C ARG A 247 -7.99 17.43 59.58
N LEU A 248 -7.12 18.39 59.28
CA LEU A 248 -6.39 18.46 58.02
C LEU A 248 -5.44 17.27 57.84
N ILE A 249 -4.71 16.86 58.90
CA ILE A 249 -3.88 15.64 58.85
C ILE A 249 -4.73 14.40 58.56
N ARG A 250 -5.86 14.22 59.25
CA ARG A 250 -6.76 13.07 58.99
C ARG A 250 -7.27 13.08 57.54
N LYS A 251 -7.62 14.25 57.00
CA LYS A 251 -8.01 14.38 55.59
C LYS A 251 -6.87 13.99 54.65
N LYS A 252 -5.64 14.46 54.91
CA LYS A 252 -4.45 14.12 54.11
C LYS A 252 -4.15 12.61 54.15
N VAL A 253 -4.24 11.96 55.30
CA VAL A 253 -4.03 10.50 55.42
C VAL A 253 -5.06 9.74 54.58
N LYS A 254 -6.34 10.11 54.66
CA LYS A 254 -7.40 9.49 53.84
C LYS A 254 -7.14 9.67 52.34
N LEU A 255 -6.68 10.85 51.92
CA LEU A 255 -6.32 11.12 50.53
C LEU A 255 -5.12 10.28 50.06
N LEU A 256 -4.12 10.08 50.93
CA LEU A 256 -2.97 9.20 50.65
C LEU A 256 -3.38 7.73 50.56
N GLU A 257 -4.34 7.29 51.38
CA GLU A 257 -4.92 5.94 51.29
C GLU A 257 -5.70 5.75 49.98
N MET A 258 -6.42 6.77 49.50
CA MET A 258 -7.12 6.73 48.21
C MET A 258 -6.19 6.74 46.99
N ARG A 259 -4.91 7.13 47.17
CA ARG A 259 -3.89 7.13 46.11
C ARG A 259 -3.22 5.76 45.93
N GLN A 260 -3.18 4.94 46.98
CA GLN A 260 -2.56 3.61 46.98
C GLN A 260 -3.46 2.57 46.33
#